data_AF-A0A7Z1AXP8-F1
#
_entry.id   AF-A0A7Z1AXP8-F1
#
_cell.length_a   1.000
_cell.length_b   1.000
_cell.length_c   1.000
_cell.angle_alpha   90.00
_cell.angle_beta   90.00
_cell.angle_gamma   90.00
#
_symmetry.space_group_name_H-M   'P 1'
#
loop_
_entity.id
_entity.type
_entity.pdbx_description
1 polymer ?
#
loop_
_entity_poly.entity_id
_entity_poly.type
_entity_poly.pdbx_seq_one_letter_code
_entity_poly.pdbx_strand_id
1 'polypeptide(L)'
;MARSHEAEDVFDPQSRRSGRLTEQERARLAAVRESAFAGPPLPPGADRWSTWGDGEQGPHPRPDWVVTELAAADTELGVLKTGKEADVHLIRRAVPDTDRAAVMAAKRYRSNEHRMFHRDAGYLEGRRMRRSREMRAIENRTSFGRNLIAEQWTVAEFAALSRLWSIGVPVPYPVQRSGTELLLEFIGDADGTAAPRLAETRPGPEELTELWHQLLAALEILASEGMTHGDLSAYNLLVHDGQIVLIDLPQIVDVVANPRGSEFLARDVANVMGWFRSRGLPEDLLDADHVTGRLLAAAGLD
;
A
#
# COMPACT_ATOMS: atom_id res chain seq x y z
N MET A 1 46.69 -80.55 0.70
CA MET A 1 45.42 -80.65 -0.08
C MET A 1 44.62 -79.38 0.24
N ALA A 2 44.82 -78.27 -0.49
CA ALA A 2 44.09 -77.89 -1.72
C ALA A 2 42.58 -77.81 -1.44
N ARG A 3 41.87 -76.66 -1.49
CA ARG A 3 41.79 -75.55 -2.47
C ARG A 3 41.16 -74.31 -1.74
N SER A 4 41.71 -73.08 -1.81
CA SER A 4 41.38 -71.96 -2.74
C SER A 4 39.85 -71.70 -2.89
N HIS A 5 39.28 -70.52 -2.63
CA HIS A 5 39.52 -69.21 -3.26
C HIS A 5 39.08 -67.99 -2.42
N GLU A 6 39.67 -66.85 -2.75
CA GLU A 6 39.42 -65.48 -2.30
C GLU A 6 38.15 -64.84 -2.90
N ALA A 7 37.66 -63.82 -2.19
CA ALA A 7 37.06 -62.54 -2.62
C ALA A 7 35.99 -62.49 -3.72
N GLU A 8 34.86 -61.82 -3.43
CA GLU A 8 34.47 -60.62 -4.17
C GLU A 8 33.38 -59.82 -3.44
N ASP A 9 33.54 -58.50 -3.52
CA ASP A 9 32.70 -57.41 -3.07
C ASP A 9 31.40 -57.36 -3.89
N VAL A 10 30.23 -57.32 -3.25
CA VAL A 10 28.97 -56.97 -3.92
C VAL A 10 28.18 -56.00 -3.04
N PHE A 11 28.47 -54.72 -3.28
CA PHE A 11 27.50 -53.63 -3.25
C PHE A 11 26.17 -54.13 -3.84
N ASP A 12 25.10 -54.24 -3.06
CA ASP A 12 23.76 -54.56 -3.57
C ASP A 12 23.04 -53.25 -3.95
N PRO A 13 22.93 -52.92 -5.26
CA PRO A 13 22.16 -51.78 -5.71
C PRO A 13 20.73 -52.25 -6.03
N GLN A 14 19.75 -51.54 -5.48
CA GLN A 14 18.34 -51.54 -5.90
C GLN A 14 17.42 -52.63 -5.32
N SER A 15 16.78 -52.32 -4.18
CA SER A 15 15.37 -52.68 -3.99
C SER A 15 14.48 -51.68 -4.72
N ARG A 16 14.42 -51.78 -6.05
CA ARG A 16 13.33 -51.23 -6.86
C ARG A 16 12.13 -52.19 -6.75
N ARG A 17 11.35 -52.09 -5.69
CA ARG A 17 9.97 -52.60 -5.69
C ARG A 17 9.03 -51.45 -5.99
N SER A 18 8.67 -51.33 -7.27
CA SER A 18 7.49 -50.58 -7.73
C SER A 18 6.23 -51.31 -7.22
N GLY A 19 5.92 -51.11 -5.94
CA GLY A 19 4.65 -51.48 -5.34
C GLY A 19 3.74 -50.26 -5.34
N ARG A 20 2.51 -50.41 -5.84
CA ARG A 20 1.48 -49.39 -5.75
C ARG A 20 1.28 -49.07 -4.26
N LEU A 21 1.71 -47.88 -3.82
CA LEU A 21 1.57 -47.42 -2.43
C LEU A 21 0.13 -47.68 -1.95
N THR A 22 -0.02 -48.30 -0.78
CA THR A 22 -1.33 -48.41 -0.15
C THR A 22 -1.87 -47.00 0.12
N GLU A 23 -3.19 -46.86 0.19
CA GLU A 23 -3.83 -45.57 0.45
C GLU A 23 -3.37 -44.95 1.78
N GLN A 24 -3.15 -45.80 2.79
CA GLN A 24 -2.61 -45.39 4.09
C GLN A 24 -1.16 -44.89 4.01
N GLU A 25 -0.28 -45.56 3.24
CA GLU A 25 1.12 -45.11 3.10
C GLU A 25 1.21 -43.80 2.30
N ARG A 26 0.30 -43.63 1.31
CA ARG A 26 0.15 -42.37 0.58
C ARG A 26 -0.31 -41.23 1.49
N ALA A 27 -1.30 -41.47 2.35
CA ALA A 27 -1.79 -40.50 3.32
C ALA A 27 -0.71 -40.15 4.36
N ARG A 28 0.07 -41.13 4.83
CA ARG A 28 1.18 -40.91 5.76
C ARG A 28 2.30 -40.08 5.13
N LEU A 29 2.72 -40.41 3.91
CA LEU A 29 3.72 -39.63 3.18
C LEU A 29 3.22 -38.22 2.86
N ALA A 30 1.92 -38.06 2.56
CA ALA A 30 1.30 -36.74 2.39
C ALA A 30 1.33 -35.94 3.69
N ALA A 31 0.95 -36.54 4.83
CA ALA A 31 0.98 -35.89 6.13
C ALA A 31 2.40 -35.55 6.62
N VAL A 32 3.37 -36.43 6.38
CA VAL A 32 4.79 -36.16 6.68
C VAL A 32 5.30 -35.02 5.81
N ARG A 33 4.98 -35.02 4.52
CA ARG A 33 5.32 -33.94 3.60
C ARG A 33 4.66 -32.63 4.02
N GLU A 34 3.38 -32.66 4.36
CA GLU A 34 2.62 -31.50 4.85
C GLU A 34 3.21 -30.95 6.16
N SER A 35 3.60 -31.82 7.10
CA SER A 35 4.29 -31.42 8.33
C SER A 35 5.70 -30.89 8.12
N ALA A 36 6.41 -31.39 7.09
CA ALA A 36 7.76 -30.93 6.75
C ALA A 36 7.76 -29.57 6.03
N PHE A 37 6.62 -29.18 5.45
CA PHE A 37 6.40 -27.87 4.84
C PHE A 37 5.55 -26.93 5.71
N ALA A 38 4.97 -27.42 6.80
CA ALA A 38 4.28 -26.59 7.78
C ALA A 38 5.35 -25.78 8.53
N GLY A 39 5.32 -24.46 8.32
CA GLY A 39 6.14 -23.54 9.11
C GLY A 39 5.82 -23.64 10.61
N PRO A 40 6.58 -22.93 11.46
CA PRO A 40 6.28 -22.89 12.89
C PRO A 40 4.80 -22.50 13.12
N PRO A 41 4.15 -23.07 14.15
CA PRO A 41 2.76 -22.74 14.46
C PRO A 41 2.63 -21.25 14.72
N LEU A 42 1.51 -20.66 14.29
CA LEU A 42 1.24 -19.25 14.52
C LEU A 42 1.16 -18.95 16.02
N PRO A 43 1.65 -17.79 16.48
CA PRO A 43 1.41 -17.31 17.83
C PRO A 43 -0.09 -17.24 18.13
N PRO A 44 -0.52 -17.42 19.40
CA PRO A 44 -1.93 -17.31 19.76
C PRO A 44 -2.55 -15.98 19.31
N GLY A 45 -3.67 -16.05 18.60
CA GLY A 45 -4.40 -14.88 18.11
C GLY A 45 -3.88 -14.27 16.81
N ALA A 46 -2.74 -14.74 16.28
CA ALA A 46 -2.26 -14.27 14.97
C ALA A 46 -2.99 -14.95 13.82
N ASP A 47 -3.29 -14.18 12.76
CA ASP A 47 -3.94 -14.66 11.55
C ASP A 47 -2.92 -15.21 10.53
N ARG A 48 -1.71 -14.63 10.51
CA ARG A 48 -0.63 -15.03 9.59
C ARG A 48 0.75 -14.62 10.11
N TRP A 49 1.79 -15.26 9.58
CA TRP A 49 3.14 -14.72 9.68
C TRP A 49 3.26 -13.45 8.83
N SER A 50 4.10 -12.52 9.27
CA SER A 50 4.38 -11.27 8.57
C SER A 50 4.88 -11.54 7.16
N THR A 51 4.36 -10.79 6.19
CA THR A 51 4.82 -10.83 4.79
C THR A 51 6.10 -10.02 4.57
N TRP A 52 6.72 -9.45 5.62
CA TRP A 52 7.87 -8.55 5.55
C TRP A 52 9.03 -9.05 4.66
N GLY A 53 9.36 -10.34 4.76
CA GLY A 53 10.48 -10.94 4.03
C GLY A 53 10.28 -11.03 2.51
N ASP A 54 9.02 -11.17 2.06
CA ASP A 54 8.69 -11.46 0.66
C ASP A 54 8.08 -10.26 -0.07
N GLY A 55 7.63 -9.24 0.64
CA GLY A 55 7.03 -8.05 0.05
C GLY A 55 8.03 -6.92 -0.22
N GLU A 56 7.60 -5.99 -1.07
CA GLU A 56 8.35 -4.77 -1.38
C GLU A 56 8.31 -3.82 -0.18
N GLN A 57 9.48 -3.43 0.34
CA GLN A 57 9.61 -2.69 1.60
C GLN A 57 9.66 -1.18 1.37
N GLY A 58 9.10 -0.43 2.32
CA GLY A 58 9.09 1.04 2.31
C GLY A 58 10.48 1.70 2.26
N PRO A 59 10.52 3.01 1.95
CA PRO A 59 11.76 3.75 1.76
C PRO A 59 12.57 3.90 3.05
N HIS A 60 13.85 4.24 2.90
CA HIS A 60 14.74 4.57 4.03
C HIS A 60 14.84 6.10 4.22
N PRO A 61 15.12 6.58 5.45
CA PRO A 61 15.21 5.81 6.70
C PRO A 61 13.83 5.30 7.14
N ARG A 62 13.79 4.11 7.73
CA ARG A 62 12.52 3.55 8.21
C ARG A 62 12.17 4.17 9.56
N PRO A 63 10.91 4.54 9.83
CA PRO A 63 10.49 4.88 11.17
C PRO A 63 10.76 3.74 12.16
N ASP A 64 11.18 4.09 13.39
CA ASP A 64 11.59 3.11 14.41
C ASP A 64 10.46 2.16 14.82
N TRP A 65 9.21 2.59 14.67
CA TRP A 65 8.03 1.79 14.97
C TRP A 65 7.84 0.62 13.99
N VAL A 66 8.43 0.67 12.79
CA VAL A 66 8.25 -0.38 11.77
C VAL A 66 8.85 -1.70 12.27
N VAL A 67 8.02 -2.75 12.38
CA VAL A 67 8.45 -4.10 12.76
C VAL A 67 8.95 -4.84 11.50
N THR A 68 10.23 -5.22 11.51
CA THR A 68 10.96 -5.76 10.34
C THR A 68 11.45 -7.19 10.55
N GLU A 69 11.21 -7.74 11.73
CA GLU A 69 11.61 -9.07 12.12
C GLU A 69 10.80 -10.11 11.34
N LEU A 70 11.49 -11.06 10.70
CA LEU A 70 10.85 -12.12 9.90
C LEU A 70 10.00 -13.09 10.73
N ALA A 71 10.25 -13.14 12.04
CA ALA A 71 9.47 -13.89 13.00
C ALA A 71 8.23 -13.12 13.49
N ALA A 72 7.95 -11.91 12.99
CA ALA A 72 6.74 -11.18 13.37
C ALA A 72 5.48 -11.86 12.80
N ALA A 73 4.36 -11.73 13.49
CA ALA A 73 3.06 -12.20 13.05
C ALA A 73 2.05 -11.05 12.99
N ASP A 74 1.14 -11.11 12.01
CA ASP A 74 0.09 -10.12 11.80
C ASP A 74 -1.23 -10.63 12.43
N THR A 75 -1.95 -9.74 13.09
CA THR A 75 -3.28 -9.96 13.68
C THR A 75 -4.26 -8.92 13.14
N GLU A 76 -5.40 -9.34 12.64
CA GLU A 76 -6.50 -8.49 12.20
C GLU A 76 -7.23 -7.90 13.41
N LEU A 77 -7.27 -6.57 13.49
CA LEU A 77 -7.99 -5.86 14.56
C LEU A 77 -9.39 -5.40 14.12
N GLY A 78 -9.67 -5.40 12.82
CA GLY A 78 -10.99 -5.07 12.29
C GLY A 78 -10.94 -4.25 11.00
N VAL A 79 -12.13 -3.89 10.50
CA VAL A 79 -12.27 -3.08 9.29
C VAL A 79 -12.38 -1.61 9.66
N LEU A 80 -11.49 -0.76 9.12
CA LEU A 80 -11.56 0.70 9.27
C LEU A 80 -12.53 1.33 8.27
N LYS A 81 -12.46 0.91 7.00
CA LYS A 81 -13.26 1.47 5.92
C LYS A 81 -13.50 0.41 4.85
N THR A 82 -14.74 0.27 4.41
CA THR A 82 -15.07 -0.48 3.19
C THR A 82 -15.21 0.49 2.03
N GLY A 83 -14.67 0.10 0.87
CA GLY A 83 -14.70 0.91 -0.33
C GLY A 83 -15.09 0.10 -1.55
N LYS A 84 -15.49 0.81 -2.61
CA LYS A 84 -15.80 0.20 -3.91
C LYS A 84 -14.57 -0.49 -4.52
N GLU A 85 -13.39 0.09 -4.30
CA GLU A 85 -12.13 -0.33 -4.95
C GLU A 85 -11.19 -1.05 -4.00
N ALA A 86 -11.18 -0.67 -2.73
CA ALA A 86 -10.35 -1.27 -1.70
C ALA A 86 -11.05 -1.22 -0.35
N ASP A 87 -10.73 -2.17 0.51
CA ASP A 87 -11.04 -2.10 1.93
C ASP A 87 -9.78 -1.74 2.71
N VAL A 88 -9.94 -1.04 3.83
CA VAL A 88 -8.86 -0.71 4.75
C VAL A 88 -9.14 -1.42 6.07
N HIS A 89 -8.19 -2.23 6.51
CA HIS A 89 -8.23 -2.99 7.74
C HIS A 89 -7.19 -2.45 8.73
N LEU A 90 -7.46 -2.56 10.02
CA LEU A 90 -6.47 -2.33 11.06
C LEU A 90 -5.76 -3.65 11.36
N ILE A 91 -4.42 -3.65 11.30
CA ILE A 91 -3.61 -4.83 11.57
C ILE A 91 -2.57 -4.49 12.63
N ARG A 92 -2.33 -5.41 13.56
CA ARG A 92 -1.20 -5.38 14.48
C ARG A 92 -0.14 -6.39 14.03
N ARG A 93 1.08 -5.91 13.79
CA ARG A 93 2.26 -6.77 13.61
C ARG A 93 3.04 -6.83 14.91
N ALA A 94 3.30 -8.02 15.44
CA ALA A 94 4.04 -8.20 16.68
C ALA A 94 5.08 -9.31 16.59
N VAL A 95 6.21 -9.13 17.25
CA VAL A 95 7.23 -10.17 17.40
C VAL A 95 6.87 -11.04 18.61
N PRO A 96 6.71 -12.37 18.45
CA PRO A 96 6.38 -13.27 19.54
C PRO A 96 7.35 -13.15 20.71
N ASP A 97 6.84 -13.30 21.93
CA ASP A 97 7.61 -13.26 23.18
C ASP A 97 8.36 -11.93 23.43
N THR A 98 7.92 -10.83 22.81
CA THR A 98 8.45 -9.48 23.04
C THR A 98 7.35 -8.43 23.06
N ASP A 99 7.69 -7.21 23.50
CA ASP A 99 6.80 -6.05 23.41
C ASP A 99 6.86 -5.32 22.06
N ARG A 100 7.69 -5.80 21.10
CA ARG A 100 7.86 -5.16 19.79
C ARG A 100 6.60 -5.38 18.94
N ALA A 101 5.83 -4.33 18.73
CA ALA A 101 4.65 -4.35 17.89
C ALA A 101 4.40 -3.01 17.21
N ALA A 102 3.63 -3.05 16.11
CA ALA A 102 3.12 -1.88 15.40
C ALA A 102 1.69 -2.10 14.97
N VAL A 103 0.89 -1.03 15.01
CA VAL A 103 -0.44 -0.98 14.40
C VAL A 103 -0.32 -0.29 13.05
N MET A 104 -0.96 -0.84 12.03
CA MET A 104 -0.85 -0.42 10.64
C MET A 104 -2.21 -0.48 9.95
N ALA A 105 -2.38 0.32 8.90
CA ALA A 105 -3.52 0.24 8.01
C ALA A 105 -3.20 -0.66 6.81
N ALA A 106 -3.97 -1.72 6.61
CA ALA A 106 -3.87 -2.61 5.48
C ALA A 106 -4.92 -2.28 4.42
N LYS A 107 -4.50 -1.61 3.35
CA LYS A 107 -5.33 -1.31 2.19
C LYS A 107 -5.28 -2.48 1.21
N ARG A 108 -6.41 -3.16 1.01
CA ARG A 108 -6.56 -4.35 0.17
C ARG A 108 -7.40 -4.03 -1.05
N TYR A 109 -6.79 -4.07 -2.22
CA TYR A 109 -7.49 -3.82 -3.48
C TYR A 109 -8.39 -5.00 -3.85
N ARG A 110 -9.66 -4.70 -4.18
CA ARG A 110 -10.62 -5.69 -4.64
C ARG A 110 -10.31 -6.07 -6.09
N SER A 111 -10.22 -7.37 -6.37
CA SER A 111 -10.11 -7.90 -7.72
C SER A 111 -11.49 -7.98 -8.39
N ASN A 112 -12.13 -6.89 -8.84
CA ASN A 112 -13.47 -7.03 -9.46
C ASN A 112 -13.84 -6.11 -10.64
N GLU A 113 -14.81 -6.64 -11.39
CA GLU A 113 -15.23 -6.40 -12.79
C GLU A 113 -15.65 -4.99 -13.23
N HIS A 114 -15.71 -4.02 -12.31
CA HIS A 114 -16.43 -2.76 -12.52
C HIS A 114 -15.57 -1.51 -12.34
N ARG A 115 -14.36 -1.51 -12.90
CA ARG A 115 -13.73 -0.23 -13.28
C ARG A 115 -14.47 0.30 -14.49
N MET A 116 -15.55 1.04 -14.27
CA MET A 116 -15.98 2.03 -15.25
C MET A 116 -14.89 3.10 -15.30
N PHE A 117 -13.97 2.94 -16.24
CA PHE A 117 -13.53 3.93 -17.23
C PHE A 117 -13.80 5.41 -16.92
N HIS A 118 -13.34 5.91 -15.78
CA HIS A 118 -13.22 7.34 -15.56
C HIS A 118 -11.81 7.64 -15.06
N ARG A 119 -10.82 7.37 -15.93
CA ARG A 119 -9.48 8.03 -16.06
C ARG A 119 -8.40 7.18 -16.77
N ASP A 120 -8.74 6.04 -17.38
CA ASP A 120 -7.74 5.10 -17.95
C ASP A 120 -7.10 5.49 -19.31
N ALA A 121 -7.44 6.61 -19.94
CA ALA A 121 -6.88 6.93 -21.26
C ALA A 121 -5.42 7.44 -21.22
N GLY A 122 -4.95 8.00 -20.10
CA GLY A 122 -3.61 8.62 -20.04
C GLY A 122 -2.48 7.73 -19.53
N TYR A 123 -2.79 6.70 -18.73
CA TYR A 123 -1.76 6.01 -17.94
C TYR A 123 -1.21 4.71 -18.57
N LEU A 124 -1.92 4.13 -19.53
CA LEU A 124 -1.52 2.87 -20.20
C LEU A 124 -0.67 3.07 -21.46
N GLU A 125 -0.59 4.30 -22.02
CA GLU A 125 0.11 4.54 -23.30
C GLU A 125 1.65 4.54 -23.19
N GLY A 126 2.21 4.70 -21.99
CA GLY A 126 3.64 5.01 -21.84
C GLY A 126 4.61 3.83 -21.74
N ARG A 127 4.15 2.59 -21.50
CA ARG A 127 5.08 1.46 -21.25
C ARG A 127 4.85 0.32 -22.22
N ARG A 128 5.80 0.11 -23.14
CA ARG A 128 5.98 -1.12 -23.93
C ARG A 128 6.17 -2.33 -23.00
N MET A 129 5.08 -2.89 -22.48
CA MET A 129 5.13 -4.15 -21.73
C MET A 129 5.11 -5.33 -22.71
N ARG A 130 6.24 -6.04 -22.73
CA ARG A 130 6.39 -7.35 -23.35
C ARG A 130 5.40 -8.33 -22.69
N ARG A 131 4.47 -8.90 -23.48
CA ARG A 131 3.99 -10.31 -23.50
C ARG A 131 2.48 -10.38 -23.84
N SER A 132 2.18 -10.82 -25.07
CA SER A 132 0.81 -10.91 -25.64
C SER A 132 -0.17 -11.83 -24.91
N ARG A 133 0.26 -12.60 -23.90
CA ARG A 133 -0.61 -13.50 -23.12
C ARG A 133 -1.25 -12.79 -21.92
N GLU A 134 -0.50 -11.92 -21.26
CA GLU A 134 -0.97 -11.12 -20.13
C GLU A 134 -1.99 -10.07 -20.61
N MET A 135 -1.72 -9.40 -21.73
CA MET A 135 -2.70 -8.51 -22.38
C MET A 135 -3.99 -9.24 -22.74
N ARG A 136 -3.91 -10.46 -23.30
CA ARG A 136 -5.11 -11.26 -23.59
C ARG A 136 -5.89 -11.64 -22.32
N ALA A 137 -5.23 -11.89 -21.20
CA ALA A 137 -5.90 -12.17 -19.93
C ALA A 137 -6.60 -10.92 -19.36
N ILE A 138 -5.97 -9.74 -19.51
CA ILE A 138 -6.55 -8.43 -19.18
C ILE A 138 -7.76 -8.11 -20.07
N GLU A 139 -7.61 -8.22 -21.39
CA GLU A 139 -8.67 -7.99 -22.39
C GLU A 139 -9.87 -8.92 -22.16
N ASN A 140 -9.61 -10.21 -21.93
CA ASN A 140 -10.66 -11.19 -21.64
C ASN A 140 -11.17 -11.13 -20.19
N ARG A 141 -10.69 -10.17 -19.39
CA ARG A 141 -11.07 -9.96 -17.98
C ARG A 141 -11.08 -11.25 -17.18
N THR A 142 -10.10 -12.14 -17.34
CA THR A 142 -10.03 -13.35 -16.53
C THR A 142 -9.73 -12.99 -15.06
N SER A 143 -9.99 -13.89 -14.11
CA SER A 143 -9.60 -13.68 -12.71
C SER A 143 -8.11 -13.32 -12.57
N PHE A 144 -7.25 -14.00 -13.34
CA PHE A 144 -5.83 -13.70 -13.46
C PHE A 144 -5.56 -12.28 -14.01
N GLY A 145 -6.25 -11.88 -15.09
CA GLY A 145 -6.10 -10.53 -15.66
C GLY A 145 -6.55 -9.42 -14.69
N ARG A 146 -7.62 -9.64 -13.93
CA ARG A 146 -8.10 -8.68 -12.91
C ARG A 146 -7.12 -8.53 -11.75
N ASN A 147 -6.55 -9.64 -11.29
CA ASN A 147 -5.52 -9.61 -10.26
C ASN A 147 -4.27 -8.86 -10.74
N LEU A 148 -3.85 -9.09 -11.99
CA LEU A 148 -2.71 -8.38 -12.59
C LEU A 148 -2.94 -6.87 -12.66
N ILE A 149 -4.17 -6.42 -13.00
CA ILE A 149 -4.52 -4.99 -12.94
C ILE A 149 -4.43 -4.52 -11.49
N ALA A 150 -5.11 -5.16 -10.54
CA ALA A 150 -5.08 -4.74 -9.13
C ALA A 150 -3.65 -4.62 -8.59
N GLU A 151 -2.76 -5.56 -8.92
CA GLU A 151 -1.34 -5.49 -8.59
C GLU A 151 -0.65 -4.25 -9.18
N GLN A 152 -0.92 -3.90 -10.44
CA GLN A 152 -0.36 -2.68 -11.06
C GLN A 152 -0.75 -1.41 -10.31
N TRP A 153 -1.99 -1.31 -9.84
CA TRP A 153 -2.43 -0.15 -9.04
C TRP A 153 -1.70 -0.08 -7.71
N THR A 154 -1.54 -1.22 -7.05
CA THR A 154 -0.83 -1.29 -5.77
C THR A 154 0.65 -0.95 -5.93
N VAL A 155 1.29 -1.37 -7.03
CA VAL A 155 2.68 -0.99 -7.38
C VAL A 155 2.79 0.52 -7.59
N ALA A 156 1.90 1.11 -8.38
CA ALA A 156 1.92 2.54 -8.67
C ALA A 156 1.70 3.37 -7.39
N GLU A 157 0.71 3.01 -6.57
CA GLU A 157 0.42 3.71 -5.33
C GLU A 157 1.57 3.60 -4.33
N PHE A 158 2.15 2.40 -4.16
CA PHE A 158 3.31 2.20 -3.28
C PHE A 158 4.51 3.05 -3.73
N ALA A 159 4.80 3.09 -5.03
CA ALA A 159 5.88 3.91 -5.58
C ALA A 159 5.63 5.41 -5.37
N ALA A 160 4.40 5.88 -5.60
CA ALA A 160 4.02 7.26 -5.41
C ALA A 160 4.12 7.68 -3.93
N LEU A 161 3.53 6.91 -3.01
CA LEU A 161 3.63 7.15 -1.57
C LEU A 161 5.08 7.12 -1.10
N SER A 162 5.89 6.17 -1.59
CA SER A 162 7.30 6.08 -1.21
C SER A 162 8.07 7.32 -1.64
N ARG A 163 7.81 7.83 -2.85
CA ARG A 163 8.40 9.07 -3.35
C ARG A 163 7.95 10.27 -2.50
N LEU A 164 6.65 10.45 -2.35
CA LEU A 164 6.05 11.58 -1.63
C LEU A 164 6.52 11.64 -0.16
N TRP A 165 6.54 10.50 0.52
CA TRP A 165 7.06 10.42 1.88
C TRP A 165 8.55 10.79 1.93
N SER A 166 9.36 10.27 1.00
CA SER A 166 10.81 10.53 0.97
C SER A 166 11.19 11.98 0.72
N ILE A 167 10.31 12.78 0.10
CA ILE A 167 10.50 14.21 -0.14
C ILE A 167 9.82 15.09 0.93
N GLY A 168 9.22 14.49 1.95
CA GLY A 168 8.64 15.20 3.08
C GLY A 168 7.19 15.65 2.92
N VAL A 169 6.44 15.14 1.93
CA VAL A 169 4.98 15.35 1.92
C VAL A 169 4.38 14.55 3.08
N PRO A 170 3.49 15.14 3.89
CA PRO A 170 2.88 14.45 5.02
C PRO A 170 1.84 13.45 4.51
N VAL A 171 2.30 12.26 4.18
CA VAL A 171 1.50 11.09 3.78
C VAL A 171 1.80 9.93 4.72
N PRO A 172 0.90 8.93 4.87
CA PRO A 172 1.21 7.75 5.66
C PRO A 172 2.46 7.05 5.13
N TYR A 173 3.40 6.69 6.01
CA TYR A 173 4.57 5.92 5.60
C TYR A 173 4.16 4.59 4.95
N PRO A 174 4.60 4.29 3.72
CA PRO A 174 4.25 3.05 3.04
C PRO A 174 5.14 1.91 3.53
N VAL A 175 4.68 1.19 4.56
CA VAL A 175 5.45 0.13 5.23
C VAL A 175 5.88 -0.95 4.24
N GLN A 176 4.93 -1.50 3.49
CA GLN A 176 5.18 -2.64 2.62
C GLN A 176 4.07 -2.83 1.59
N ARG A 177 4.41 -3.37 0.42
CA ARG A 177 3.46 -3.93 -0.54
C ARG A 177 3.66 -5.44 -0.71
N SER A 178 2.57 -6.19 -0.67
CA SER A 178 2.55 -7.64 -0.97
C SER A 178 1.35 -7.97 -1.85
N GLY A 179 1.60 -8.33 -3.12
CA GLY A 179 0.53 -8.54 -4.10
C GLY A 179 -0.34 -7.28 -4.26
N THR A 180 -1.63 -7.42 -3.93
CA THR A 180 -2.66 -6.36 -3.96
C THR A 180 -2.91 -5.69 -2.59
N GLU A 181 -2.11 -6.03 -1.59
CA GLU A 181 -2.17 -5.43 -0.25
C GLU A 181 -1.04 -4.41 -0.06
N LEU A 182 -1.42 -3.28 0.52
CA LEU A 182 -0.53 -2.19 0.90
C LEU A 182 -0.65 -1.96 2.40
N LEU A 183 0.43 -2.18 3.14
CA LEU A 183 0.56 -1.82 4.55
C LEU A 183 1.09 -0.41 4.65
N LEU A 184 0.33 0.43 5.36
CA LEU A 184 0.60 1.84 5.57
C LEU A 184 0.70 2.12 7.07
N GLU A 185 1.37 3.20 7.42
CA GLU A 185 1.24 3.83 8.73
C GLU A 185 -0.24 4.03 9.07
N PHE A 186 -0.59 3.61 10.29
CA PHE A 186 -1.89 3.94 10.85
C PHE A 186 -1.81 5.33 11.48
N ILE A 187 -2.64 6.25 10.98
CA ILE A 187 -2.74 7.61 11.50
C ILE A 187 -3.91 7.64 12.49
N GLY A 188 -3.59 7.66 13.78
CA GLY A 188 -4.55 7.54 14.86
C GLY A 188 -3.89 7.15 16.18
N ASP A 189 -4.73 6.97 17.19
CA ASP A 189 -4.29 6.70 18.55
C ASP A 189 -3.86 5.23 18.73
N ALA A 190 -3.03 5.00 19.75
CA ALA A 190 -2.51 3.66 20.06
C ALA A 190 -3.59 2.63 20.44
N ASP A 191 -4.80 3.08 20.78
CA ASP A 191 -5.95 2.22 21.05
C ASP A 191 -6.67 1.72 19.79
N GLY A 192 -6.23 2.15 18.60
CA GLY A 192 -6.82 1.82 17.30
C GLY A 192 -7.87 2.81 16.82
N THR A 193 -8.09 3.93 17.52
CA THR A 193 -8.96 5.01 17.08
C THR A 193 -8.31 5.77 15.93
N ALA A 194 -8.93 5.73 14.74
CA ALA A 194 -8.40 6.44 13.57
C ALA A 194 -8.52 7.97 13.75
N ALA A 195 -7.51 8.71 13.26
CA ALA A 195 -7.56 10.16 13.23
C ALA A 195 -8.77 10.66 12.42
N PRO A 196 -9.44 11.73 12.87
CA PRO A 196 -10.58 12.29 12.15
C PRO A 196 -10.15 12.88 10.82
N ARG A 197 -11.06 12.87 9.85
CA ARG A 197 -10.87 13.65 8.63
C ARG A 197 -11.02 15.13 8.94
N LEU A 198 -10.33 16.00 8.21
CA LEU A 198 -10.47 17.45 8.33
C LEU A 198 -11.95 17.87 8.27
N ALA A 199 -12.75 17.26 7.38
CA ALA A 199 -14.19 17.48 7.27
C ALA A 199 -14.98 17.28 8.59
N GLU A 200 -14.53 16.36 9.43
CA GLU A 200 -15.13 15.97 10.71
C GLU A 200 -14.65 16.86 11.87
N THR A 201 -13.52 17.55 11.70
CA THR A 201 -12.95 18.44 12.71
C THR A 201 -13.65 19.81 12.81
N ARG A 202 -13.45 20.50 13.94
CA ARG A 202 -13.92 21.86 14.20
C ARG A 202 -12.78 22.67 14.87
N PRO A 203 -11.69 22.95 14.13
CA PRO A 203 -10.52 23.62 14.70
C PRO A 203 -10.85 25.04 15.13
N GLY A 204 -10.14 25.54 16.15
CA GLY A 204 -10.18 26.95 16.52
C GLY A 204 -9.48 27.84 15.48
N PRO A 205 -9.57 29.18 15.57
CA PRO A 205 -8.98 30.08 14.56
C PRO A 205 -7.46 29.93 14.37
N GLU A 206 -6.72 29.72 15.46
CA GLU A 206 -5.26 29.54 15.44
C GLU A 206 -4.91 28.21 14.73
N GLU A 207 -5.48 27.10 15.20
CA GLU A 207 -5.31 25.77 14.60
C GLU A 207 -5.74 25.74 13.13
N LEU A 208 -6.86 26.38 12.77
CA LEU A 208 -7.33 26.45 11.38
C LEU A 208 -6.30 27.13 10.47
N THR A 209 -5.64 28.18 10.98
CA THR A 209 -4.59 28.91 10.25
C THR A 209 -3.32 28.06 10.13
N GLU A 210 -2.94 27.34 11.18
CA GLU A 210 -1.81 26.41 11.15
C GLU A 210 -2.04 25.26 10.16
N LEU A 211 -3.20 24.62 10.21
CA LEU A 211 -3.59 23.56 9.27
C LEU A 211 -3.60 24.08 7.82
N TRP A 212 -4.04 25.31 7.57
CA TRP A 212 -3.97 25.93 6.24
C TRP A 212 -2.53 26.06 5.75
N HIS A 213 -1.62 26.59 6.57
CA HIS A 213 -0.22 26.73 6.21
C HIS A 213 0.47 25.38 5.98
N GLN A 214 0.19 24.38 6.82
CA GLN A 214 0.68 23.02 6.62
C GLN A 214 0.21 22.44 5.28
N LEU A 215 -1.06 22.63 4.93
CA LEU A 215 -1.61 22.18 3.66
C LEU A 215 -0.91 22.86 2.48
N LEU A 216 -0.74 24.20 2.53
CA LEU A 216 -0.05 24.92 1.47
C LEU A 216 1.39 24.45 1.28
N ALA A 217 2.13 24.23 2.36
CA ALA A 217 3.48 23.68 2.30
C ALA A 217 3.51 22.28 1.65
N ALA A 218 2.57 21.41 2.02
CA ALA A 218 2.44 20.08 1.40
C ALA A 218 2.15 20.19 -0.11
N LEU A 219 1.23 21.07 -0.51
CA LEU A 219 0.87 21.29 -1.91
C LEU A 219 2.02 21.89 -2.73
N GLU A 220 2.83 22.76 -2.14
CA GLU A 220 4.03 23.30 -2.78
C GLU A 220 5.05 22.19 -3.07
N ILE A 221 5.30 21.28 -2.13
CA ILE A 221 6.19 20.13 -2.34
C ILE A 221 5.65 19.23 -3.47
N LEU A 222 4.35 18.90 -3.42
CA LEU A 222 3.68 18.13 -4.49
C LEU A 222 3.84 18.80 -5.85
N ALA A 223 3.53 20.10 -5.95
CA ALA A 223 3.61 20.85 -7.19
C ALA A 223 5.06 20.95 -7.70
N SER A 224 6.04 21.09 -6.82
CA SER A 224 7.47 21.13 -7.18
C SER A 224 7.97 19.84 -7.85
N GLU A 225 7.29 18.73 -7.62
CA GLU A 225 7.54 17.45 -8.32
C GLU A 225 6.66 17.28 -9.56
N GLY A 226 5.98 18.34 -10.01
CA GLY A 226 5.05 18.31 -11.14
C GLY A 226 3.77 17.53 -10.83
N MET A 227 3.38 17.41 -9.57
CA MET A 227 2.24 16.59 -9.15
C MET A 227 1.13 17.42 -8.50
N THR A 228 -0.12 17.01 -8.70
CA THR A 228 -1.27 17.46 -7.91
C THR A 228 -2.09 16.25 -7.46
N HIS A 229 -2.87 16.38 -6.40
CA HIS A 229 -3.61 15.25 -5.83
C HIS A 229 -4.69 14.74 -6.80
N GLY A 230 -5.29 15.61 -7.60
CA GLY A 230 -6.29 15.28 -8.61
C GLY A 230 -7.69 14.98 -8.08
N ASP A 231 -7.90 15.05 -6.76
CA ASP A 231 -9.21 14.92 -6.08
C ASP A 231 -9.17 15.45 -4.63
N LEU A 232 -8.43 16.52 -4.39
CA LEU A 232 -8.22 17.03 -3.03
C LEU A 232 -9.51 17.60 -2.44
N SER A 233 -9.80 17.23 -1.20
CA SER A 233 -10.89 17.78 -0.40
C SER A 233 -10.61 17.55 1.09
N ALA A 234 -11.38 18.20 1.97
CA ALA A 234 -11.30 17.97 3.42
C ALA A 234 -11.64 16.51 3.85
N TYR A 235 -12.17 15.68 2.95
CA TYR A 235 -12.40 14.26 3.21
C TYR A 235 -11.17 13.38 2.96
N ASN A 236 -10.16 13.90 2.26
CA ASN A 236 -8.91 13.22 1.91
C ASN A 236 -7.72 13.75 2.73
N LEU A 237 -8.02 14.49 3.79
CA LEU A 237 -7.06 15.02 4.76
C LEU A 237 -7.42 14.47 6.13
N LEU A 238 -6.46 13.87 6.83
CA LEU A 238 -6.57 13.52 8.25
C LEU A 238 -5.93 14.62 9.09
N VAL A 239 -6.42 14.79 10.32
CA VAL A 239 -5.80 15.66 11.32
C VAL A 239 -5.47 14.82 12.54
N HIS A 240 -4.19 14.71 12.87
CA HIS A 240 -3.70 13.96 14.02
C HIS A 240 -2.67 14.82 14.76
N ASP A 241 -2.87 15.04 16.06
CA ASP A 241 -2.02 15.89 16.89
C ASP A 241 -1.71 17.27 16.27
N GLY A 242 -2.73 17.90 15.68
CA GLY A 242 -2.63 19.20 15.01
C GLY A 242 -1.87 19.17 13.67
N GLN A 243 -1.54 17.98 13.14
CA GLN A 243 -0.85 17.81 11.87
C GLN A 243 -1.78 17.30 10.77
N ILE A 244 -1.66 17.89 9.57
CA ILE A 244 -2.34 17.38 8.37
C ILE A 244 -1.59 16.17 7.81
N VAL A 245 -2.35 15.14 7.42
CA VAL A 245 -1.85 14.02 6.62
C VAL A 245 -2.74 13.81 5.38
N LEU A 246 -2.14 13.79 4.20
CA LEU A 246 -2.80 13.53 2.91
C LEU A 246 -3.00 12.03 2.72
N ILE A 247 -4.23 11.61 2.40
CA ILE A 247 -4.59 10.21 2.15
C ILE A 247 -5.31 10.05 0.80
N ASP A 248 -5.51 8.80 0.37
CA ASP A 248 -6.19 8.47 -0.89
C ASP A 248 -5.54 9.17 -2.11
N LEU A 249 -4.24 8.90 -2.28
CA LEU A 249 -3.38 9.37 -3.37
C LEU A 249 -3.33 8.54 -4.69
N PRO A 250 -4.17 7.51 -4.98
CA PRO A 250 -4.09 6.81 -6.27
C PRO A 250 -4.56 7.66 -7.46
N GLN A 251 -4.94 8.93 -7.24
CA GLN A 251 -5.38 9.88 -8.25
C GLN A 251 -4.36 10.98 -8.57
N ILE A 252 -3.10 10.87 -8.11
CA ILE A 252 -2.07 11.87 -8.41
C ILE A 252 -2.00 12.11 -9.92
N VAL A 253 -2.17 13.36 -10.30
CA VAL A 253 -2.09 13.82 -11.68
C VAL A 253 -0.73 14.47 -11.88
N ASP A 254 -0.02 14.01 -12.91
CA ASP A 254 1.15 14.70 -13.45
C ASP A 254 0.65 16.01 -14.10
N VAL A 255 0.96 17.14 -13.47
CA VAL A 255 0.51 18.47 -13.86
C VAL A 255 1.18 18.89 -15.18
N VAL A 256 2.40 18.41 -15.43
CA VAL A 256 3.22 18.78 -16.59
C VAL A 256 2.83 17.96 -17.82
N ALA A 257 2.64 16.64 -17.65
CA ALA A 257 2.35 15.73 -18.74
C ALA A 257 0.85 15.67 -19.11
N ASN A 258 -0.05 16.01 -18.18
CA ASN A 258 -1.49 15.99 -18.45
C ASN A 258 -1.96 17.33 -19.07
N PRO A 259 -2.61 17.35 -20.24
CA PRO A 259 -3.14 18.57 -20.85
C PRO A 259 -4.11 19.35 -19.96
N ARG A 260 -4.73 18.68 -18.98
CA ARG A 260 -5.65 19.27 -18.00
C ARG A 260 -5.03 19.37 -16.59
N GLY A 261 -3.72 19.20 -16.47
CA GLY A 261 -3.00 19.20 -15.20
C GLY A 261 -3.25 20.46 -14.37
N SER A 262 -3.16 21.63 -15.00
CA SER A 262 -3.44 22.92 -14.36
C SER A 262 -4.89 23.04 -13.87
N GLU A 263 -5.86 22.50 -14.61
CA GLU A 263 -7.27 22.47 -14.18
C GLU A 263 -7.48 21.61 -12.94
N PHE A 264 -6.81 20.44 -12.86
CA PHE A 264 -6.89 19.58 -11.67
C PHE A 264 -6.28 20.27 -10.45
N LEU A 265 -5.14 20.94 -10.61
CA LEU A 265 -4.48 21.68 -9.55
C LEU A 265 -5.37 22.83 -9.04
N ALA A 266 -5.90 23.66 -9.95
CA ALA A 266 -6.80 24.75 -9.59
C ALA A 266 -8.06 24.24 -8.88
N ARG A 267 -8.62 23.11 -9.32
CA ARG A 267 -9.78 22.47 -8.68
C ARG A 267 -9.47 22.01 -7.27
N ASP A 268 -8.33 21.37 -7.06
CA ASP A 268 -7.89 20.91 -5.75
C ASP A 268 -7.77 22.08 -4.77
N VAL A 269 -7.11 23.18 -5.19
CA VAL A 269 -6.99 24.43 -4.41
C VAL A 269 -8.38 24.98 -4.07
N ALA A 270 -9.27 25.12 -5.06
CA ALA A 270 -10.61 25.67 -4.85
C ALA A 270 -11.44 24.83 -3.87
N ASN A 271 -11.35 23.50 -3.94
CA ASN A 271 -12.09 22.60 -3.07
C ASN A 271 -11.68 22.74 -1.59
N VAL A 272 -10.38 22.70 -1.30
CA VAL A 272 -9.90 22.83 0.08
C VAL A 272 -10.12 24.25 0.59
N MET A 273 -9.85 25.26 -0.23
CA MET A 273 -10.08 26.66 0.11
C MET A 273 -11.54 26.93 0.47
N GLY A 274 -12.49 26.33 -0.27
CA GLY A 274 -13.91 26.40 0.05
C GLY A 274 -14.24 25.87 1.45
N TRP A 275 -13.59 24.77 1.87
CA TRP A 275 -13.75 24.25 3.22
C TRP A 275 -13.16 25.20 4.27
N PHE A 276 -11.92 25.70 4.10
CA PHE A 276 -11.29 26.63 5.05
C PHE A 276 -12.07 27.94 5.18
N ARG A 277 -12.57 28.49 4.06
CA ARG A 277 -13.47 29.65 4.06
C ARG A 277 -14.73 29.38 4.88
N SER A 278 -15.37 28.22 4.70
CA SER A 278 -16.56 27.84 5.45
C SER A 278 -16.32 27.68 6.96
N ARG A 279 -15.07 27.54 7.39
CA ARG A 279 -14.64 27.46 8.79
C ARG A 279 -14.18 28.80 9.37
N GLY A 280 -14.19 29.86 8.57
CA GLY A 280 -13.86 31.21 9.01
C GLY A 280 -12.38 31.56 8.91
N LEU A 281 -11.62 30.91 8.01
CA LEU A 281 -10.28 31.39 7.70
C LEU A 281 -10.36 32.82 7.12
N PRO A 282 -9.51 33.77 7.53
CA PRO A 282 -9.51 35.14 7.02
C PRO A 282 -9.41 35.23 5.48
N GLU A 283 -10.20 36.10 4.85
CA GLU A 283 -10.27 36.22 3.38
C GLU A 283 -8.95 36.70 2.74
N ASP A 284 -8.09 37.41 3.48
CA ASP A 284 -6.75 37.79 3.03
C ASP A 284 -5.81 36.59 2.82
N LEU A 285 -6.14 35.42 3.41
CA LEU A 285 -5.43 34.16 3.18
C LEU A 285 -6.06 33.31 2.06
N LEU A 286 -7.20 33.72 1.50
CA LEU A 286 -8.05 32.92 0.62
C LEU A 286 -8.08 33.44 -0.83
N ASP A 287 -6.90 33.71 -1.39
CA ASP A 287 -6.75 34.06 -2.81
C ASP A 287 -6.42 32.81 -3.65
N ALA A 288 -7.46 32.25 -4.29
CA ALA A 288 -7.33 31.02 -5.09
C ALA A 288 -6.42 31.19 -6.30
N ASP A 289 -6.47 32.34 -6.96
CA ASP A 289 -5.68 32.61 -8.17
C ASP A 289 -4.22 32.79 -7.80
N HIS A 290 -3.92 33.50 -6.71
CA HIS A 290 -2.57 33.63 -6.19
C HIS A 290 -1.97 32.29 -5.77
N VAL A 291 -2.71 31.49 -4.99
CA VAL A 291 -2.25 30.16 -4.55
C VAL A 291 -2.03 29.25 -5.76
N THR A 292 -2.98 29.21 -6.70
CA THR A 292 -2.88 28.39 -7.91
C THR A 292 -1.70 28.81 -8.76
N GLY A 293 -1.52 30.11 -9.01
CA GLY A 293 -0.40 30.63 -9.79
C GLY A 293 0.96 30.29 -9.17
N ARG A 294 1.09 30.42 -7.85
CA ARG A 294 2.31 30.04 -7.12
C ARG A 294 2.61 28.55 -7.24
N LEU A 295 1.60 27.69 -7.15
CA LEU A 295 1.77 26.24 -7.29
C LEU A 295 2.10 25.84 -8.75
N LEU A 296 1.50 26.48 -9.76
CA LEU A 296 1.86 26.27 -11.16
C LEU A 296 3.31 26.69 -11.44
N ALA A 297 3.74 27.83 -10.92
CA ALA A 297 5.13 28.28 -10.99
C ALA A 297 6.08 27.28 -10.31
N ALA A 298 5.70 26.74 -9.15
CA ALA A 298 6.46 25.68 -8.48
C ALA A 298 6.59 24.41 -9.35
N ALA A 299 5.57 24.10 -10.15
CA ALA A 299 5.59 23.02 -11.13
C ALA A 299 6.35 23.35 -12.43
N GLY A 300 6.94 24.54 -12.55
CA GLY A 300 7.66 25.00 -13.74
C GLY A 300 6.74 25.38 -14.91
N LEU A 301 5.49 25.73 -14.62
CA LEU A 301 4.47 26.13 -15.58
C LEU A 301 4.19 27.63 -15.41
N ASP A 302 5.06 28.46 -16.01
CA ASP A 302 4.92 29.93 -16.11
C ASP A 302 4.43 30.36 -17.51
#